data_AF-A0A382XP39-F1
#
_entry.id   AF-A0A382XP39-F1
#
_cell.length_a   1.000
_cell.length_b   1.000
_cell.length_c   1.000
_cell.angle_alpha   90.00
_cell.angle_beta   90.00
_cell.angle_gamma   90.00
#
_symmetry.space_group_name_H-M   'P 1'
#
loop_
_entity.id
_entity.type
_entity.pdbx_description
1 polymer ?
#
loop_
_entity_poly.entity_id
_entity_poly.type
_entity_poly.pdbx_seq_one_letter_code
_entity_poly.pdbx_strand_id
1 'polypeptide(L)'
;MGRSDLVEDYSLRSREGRREQENKIESAISRWASAVTNKEGMHMLQEAGVPAGAVLQATELLDDEGLVERKFWVKIDRHVVGRKSHPLTPWKVNGERAPIRWAAPLLGQHNKKVFCELLGMSEEELLKLTSDKIIGVVPESTV
;
A
#
# COMPACT_ATOMS: atom_id res chain seq x y z
N MET A 1 -11.88 27.53 -7.35
CA MET A 1 -10.99 28.65 -6.97
C MET A 1 -11.63 30.03 -7.09
N GLY A 2 -12.61 30.27 -7.99
CA GLY A 2 -13.32 31.56 -8.05
C GLY A 2 -12.47 32.77 -8.48
N ARG A 3 -11.39 32.53 -9.24
CA ARG A 3 -10.42 33.55 -9.67
C ARG A 3 -10.66 33.98 -11.12
N SER A 4 -11.73 34.75 -11.35
CA SER A 4 -12.03 35.30 -12.69
C SER A 4 -10.89 36.17 -13.23
N ASP A 5 -10.18 36.86 -12.34
CA ASP A 5 -9.00 37.67 -12.65
C ASP A 5 -7.86 36.85 -13.31
N LEU A 6 -7.73 35.55 -12.98
CA LEU A 6 -6.75 34.67 -13.65
C LEU A 6 -7.24 34.17 -15.01
N VAL A 7 -8.56 34.08 -15.21
CA VAL A 7 -9.15 33.68 -16.49
C VAL A 7 -9.03 34.80 -17.53
N GLU A 8 -9.20 36.04 -17.08
CA GLU A 8 -9.16 37.24 -17.91
C GLU A 8 -7.73 37.69 -18.24
N ASP A 9 -6.73 37.24 -17.48
CA ASP A 9 -5.32 37.57 -17.70
C ASP A 9 -4.79 36.90 -18.98
N TYR A 10 -4.66 37.70 -20.04
CA TYR A 10 -4.15 37.26 -21.34
C TYR A 10 -2.73 36.66 -21.26
N SER A 11 -1.91 37.08 -20.30
CA SER A 11 -0.56 36.51 -20.12
C SER A 11 -0.59 35.04 -19.70
N LEU A 12 -1.70 34.53 -19.16
CA LEU A 12 -1.83 33.15 -18.69
C LEU A 12 -2.38 32.18 -19.75
N ARG A 13 -2.67 32.65 -20.97
CA ARG A 13 -3.25 31.80 -22.03
C ARG A 13 -2.25 30.79 -22.59
N SER A 14 -0.99 31.16 -22.72
CA SER A 14 0.07 30.26 -23.20
C SER A 14 0.74 29.50 -22.06
N ARG A 15 1.44 28.41 -22.39
CA ARG A 15 2.21 27.65 -21.40
C ARG A 15 3.39 28.48 -20.88
N GLU A 16 4.05 29.20 -21.77
CA GLU A 16 5.21 30.04 -21.50
C GLU A 16 4.84 31.19 -20.56
N GLY A 17 3.73 31.86 -20.82
CA GLY A 17 3.27 32.94 -19.95
C GLY A 17 2.83 32.46 -18.56
N ARG A 18 2.23 31.26 -18.45
CA ARG A 18 1.99 30.63 -17.14
C ARG A 18 3.29 30.29 -16.40
N ARG A 19 4.34 29.91 -17.12
CA ARG A 19 5.68 29.63 -16.55
C ARG A 19 6.31 30.91 -16.00
N GLU A 20 6.25 32.00 -16.76
CA GLU A 20 6.76 33.30 -16.31
C GLU A 20 6.00 33.84 -15.08
N GLN A 21 4.72 33.52 -14.98
CA GLN A 21 3.83 33.92 -13.89
C GLN A 21 3.60 32.81 -12.84
N GLU A 22 4.51 31.82 -12.75
CA GLU A 22 4.36 30.63 -11.90
C GLU A 22 4.03 31.00 -10.44
N ASN A 23 4.78 31.94 -9.84
CA ASN A 23 4.54 32.39 -8.47
C ASN A 23 3.12 32.92 -8.23
N LYS A 24 2.53 33.62 -9.20
CA LYS A 24 1.17 34.16 -9.11
C LYS A 24 0.14 33.03 -9.10
N ILE A 25 0.34 32.01 -9.93
CA ILE A 25 -0.51 30.82 -10.02
C ILE A 25 -0.36 29.97 -8.76
N GLU A 26 0.86 29.65 -8.35
CA GLU A 26 1.16 28.84 -7.16
C GLU A 26 0.58 29.48 -5.89
N SER A 27 0.70 30.80 -5.76
CA SER A 27 0.09 31.53 -4.64
C SER A 27 -1.44 31.45 -4.66
N ALA A 28 -2.06 31.45 -5.83
CA ALA A 28 -3.51 31.30 -5.97
C ALA A 28 -3.98 29.90 -5.58
N ILE A 29 -3.28 28.87 -6.09
CA ILE A 29 -3.57 27.46 -5.80
C ILE A 29 -3.36 27.20 -4.31
N SER A 30 -2.23 27.63 -3.74
CA SER A 30 -1.91 27.42 -2.31
C SER A 30 -2.96 28.04 -1.38
N ARG A 31 -3.39 29.28 -1.64
CA ARG A 31 -4.44 29.93 -0.85
C ARG A 31 -5.78 29.21 -0.93
N TRP A 32 -6.14 28.67 -2.09
CA TRP A 32 -7.36 27.91 -2.24
C TRP A 32 -7.24 26.54 -1.56
N ALA A 33 -6.12 25.84 -1.76
CA ALA A 33 -5.86 24.53 -1.18
C ALA A 33 -5.80 24.57 0.36
N SER A 34 -5.35 25.67 0.97
CA SER A 34 -5.37 25.81 2.43
C SER A 34 -6.77 25.94 3.06
N ALA A 35 -7.80 26.18 2.23
CA ALA A 35 -9.18 26.35 2.69
C ALA A 35 -10.03 25.08 2.56
N VAL A 36 -9.47 23.99 2.02
CA VAL A 36 -10.16 22.71 1.80
C VAL A 36 -9.30 21.55 2.32
N THR A 37 -9.92 20.43 2.65
CA THR A 37 -9.15 19.19 2.91
C THR A 37 -8.59 18.62 1.61
N ASN A 38 -7.60 17.72 1.70
CA ASN A 38 -7.01 17.04 0.54
C ASN A 38 -8.05 16.29 -0.31
N LYS A 39 -9.00 15.58 0.32
CA LYS A 39 -10.06 14.82 -0.36
C LYS A 39 -11.11 15.74 -0.97
N GLU A 40 -11.57 16.77 -0.26
CA GLU A 40 -12.50 17.75 -0.82
C GLU A 40 -11.89 18.46 -2.03
N GLY A 41 -10.64 18.93 -1.90
CA GLY A 41 -9.93 19.56 -3.01
C GLY A 41 -9.76 18.62 -4.20
N MET A 42 -9.43 17.35 -3.96
CA MET A 42 -9.36 16.32 -5.00
C MET A 42 -10.70 16.19 -5.75
N HIS A 43 -11.83 16.03 -5.04
CA HIS A 43 -13.14 15.88 -5.66
C HIS A 43 -13.55 17.13 -6.45
N MET A 44 -13.40 18.33 -5.88
CA MET A 44 -13.72 19.59 -6.55
C MET A 44 -12.92 19.78 -7.85
N LEU A 45 -11.64 19.39 -7.87
CA LEU A 45 -10.80 19.46 -9.06
C LEU A 45 -11.23 18.44 -10.12
N GLN A 46 -11.51 17.19 -9.71
CA GLN A 46 -11.97 16.14 -10.60
C GLN A 46 -13.33 16.46 -11.24
N GLU A 47 -14.27 17.02 -10.48
CA GLU A 47 -15.57 17.51 -10.99
C GLU A 47 -15.40 18.61 -12.04
N ALA A 48 -14.35 19.43 -11.93
CA ALA A 48 -13.98 20.43 -12.92
C ALA A 48 -13.14 19.87 -14.08
N GLY A 49 -12.93 18.55 -14.15
CA GLY A 49 -12.16 17.88 -15.20
C GLY A 49 -10.64 17.96 -15.02
N VAL A 50 -10.14 18.40 -13.87
CA VAL A 50 -8.72 18.46 -13.55
C VAL A 50 -8.27 17.15 -12.89
N PRO A 51 -7.31 16.41 -13.47
CA PRO A 51 -6.75 15.22 -12.82
C PRO A 51 -6.04 15.59 -11.52
N ALA A 52 -6.59 15.15 -10.39
CA ALA A 52 -6.04 15.39 -9.07
C ALA A 52 -6.20 14.15 -8.19
N GLY A 53 -5.29 13.98 -7.22
CA GLY A 53 -5.33 12.92 -6.23
C GLY A 53 -4.92 13.45 -4.86
N ALA A 54 -5.64 13.07 -3.81
CA ALA A 54 -5.26 13.38 -2.44
C ALA A 54 -3.99 12.61 -2.07
N VAL A 55 -3.02 13.31 -1.46
CA VAL A 55 -1.87 12.65 -0.83
C VAL A 55 -2.35 12.05 0.50
N LEU A 56 -2.24 10.73 0.63
CA LEU A 56 -2.69 9.97 1.80
C LEU A 56 -1.49 9.42 2.58
N GLN A 57 -1.64 9.39 3.90
CA GLN A 57 -0.75 8.68 4.82
C GLN A 57 -0.97 7.17 4.71
N ALA A 58 0.07 6.40 5.05
CA ALA A 58 -0.02 4.94 5.02
C ALA A 58 -1.14 4.37 5.92
N THR A 59 -1.45 5.05 7.02
CA THR A 59 -2.55 4.68 7.92
C THR A 59 -3.93 4.91 7.30
N GLU A 60 -4.08 5.94 6.46
CA GLU A 60 -5.34 6.27 5.80
C GLU A 60 -5.70 5.28 4.68
N LEU A 61 -4.71 4.58 4.12
CA LEU A 61 -4.93 3.61 3.03
C LEU A 61 -5.82 2.43 3.43
N LEU A 62 -5.88 2.09 4.72
CA LEU A 62 -6.71 0.99 5.21
C LEU A 62 -8.20 1.31 5.08
N ASP A 63 -8.54 2.60 5.13
CA ASP A 63 -9.90 3.12 5.11
C ASP A 63 -10.21 3.90 3.81
N ASP A 64 -9.30 3.86 2.83
CA ASP A 64 -9.52 4.45 1.51
C ASP A 64 -10.70 3.78 0.79
N GLU A 65 -11.69 4.57 0.40
CA GLU A 65 -12.95 4.10 -0.17
C GLU A 65 -12.73 3.23 -1.42
N GLY A 66 -11.80 3.65 -2.29
CA GLY A 66 -11.48 2.91 -3.51
C GLY A 66 -10.84 1.55 -3.23
N LEU A 67 -9.98 1.45 -2.22
CA LEU A 67 -9.38 0.19 -1.78
C LEU A 67 -10.38 -0.71 -1.04
N VAL A 68 -11.25 -0.12 -0.22
CA VAL A 68 -12.32 -0.83 0.52
C VAL A 68 -13.33 -1.42 -0.45
N GLU A 69 -13.84 -0.64 -1.40
CA GLU A 69 -14.80 -1.09 -2.42
C GLU A 69 -14.22 -2.25 -3.26
N ARG A 70 -12.92 -2.16 -3.58
CA ARG A 70 -12.20 -3.20 -4.33
C ARG A 70 -11.87 -4.44 -3.51
N LYS A 71 -12.27 -4.49 -2.22
CA LYS A 71 -11.95 -5.54 -1.26
C LYS A 71 -10.45 -5.86 -1.27
N PHE A 72 -9.63 -4.81 -1.32
CA PHE A 72 -8.19 -4.95 -1.51
C PHE A 72 -7.48 -5.49 -0.26
N TRP A 73 -8.03 -5.20 0.92
CA TRP A 73 -7.50 -5.62 2.20
C TRP A 73 -8.21 -6.88 2.72
N VAL A 74 -7.44 -7.85 3.19
CA VAL A 74 -7.94 -9.02 3.92
C VAL A 74 -7.31 -9.09 5.30
N LYS A 75 -8.06 -9.57 6.29
CA LYS A 75 -7.57 -9.77 7.65
C LYS A 75 -7.03 -11.19 7.79
N ILE A 76 -5.78 -11.33 8.23
CA ILE A 76 -5.14 -12.63 8.46
C ILE A 76 -4.71 -12.70 9.92
N ASP A 77 -5.07 -13.80 10.58
CA ASP A 77 -4.58 -14.15 11.90
C ASP A 77 -3.17 -14.75 11.80
N ARG A 78 -2.20 -14.11 12.44
CA ARG A 78 -0.81 -14.58 12.50
C ARG A 78 -0.47 -14.94 13.93
N HIS A 79 0.16 -16.10 14.11
CA HIS A 79 0.44 -16.68 15.44
C HIS A 79 1.15 -15.72 16.41
N VAL A 80 2.12 -14.95 15.92
CA VAL A 80 2.94 -14.07 16.78
C VAL A 80 2.41 -12.64 16.88
N VAL A 81 1.90 -12.08 15.78
CA VAL A 81 1.54 -10.65 15.69
C VAL A 81 0.04 -10.38 15.71
N GLY A 82 -0.77 -11.43 15.89
CA GLY A 82 -2.23 -11.37 15.91
C GLY A 82 -2.84 -11.08 14.54
N ARG A 83 -4.08 -10.57 14.57
CA ARG A 83 -4.87 -10.27 13.37
C ARG A 83 -4.41 -8.96 12.71
N LYS A 84 -3.99 -9.01 11.45
CA LYS A 84 -3.49 -7.84 10.69
C LYS A 84 -4.11 -7.75 9.30
N SER A 85 -4.20 -6.53 8.77
CA SER A 85 -4.59 -6.28 7.37
C SER A 85 -3.42 -6.60 6.44
N HIS A 86 -3.71 -7.31 5.36
CA HIS A 86 -2.76 -7.61 4.29
C HIS A 86 -3.35 -7.21 2.94
N PRO A 87 -2.55 -6.62 2.04
CA PRO A 87 -3.00 -6.32 0.69
C PRO A 87 -3.10 -7.62 -0.12
N LEU A 88 -4.12 -7.72 -0.98
CA LEU A 88 -4.17 -8.72 -2.03
C LEU A 88 -3.32 -8.30 -3.23
N THR A 89 -3.20 -9.19 -4.22
CA THR A 89 -2.52 -8.86 -5.48
C THR A 89 -3.18 -7.63 -6.12
N PRO A 90 -2.43 -6.65 -6.66
CA PRO A 90 -3.01 -5.44 -7.23
C PRO A 90 -3.73 -5.68 -8.57
N TRP A 91 -3.47 -6.80 -9.24
CA TRP A 91 -4.20 -7.24 -10.44
C TRP A 91 -5.26 -8.31 -10.13
N LYS A 92 -6.14 -8.52 -11.11
CA LYS A 92 -7.16 -9.57 -11.16
C LYS A 92 -6.92 -10.46 -12.38
N VAL A 93 -7.24 -11.74 -12.26
CA VAL A 93 -7.30 -12.71 -13.36
C VAL A 93 -8.74 -13.16 -13.48
N ASN A 94 -9.36 -13.02 -14.65
CA ASN A 94 -10.78 -13.34 -14.88
C ASN A 94 -11.74 -12.68 -13.87
N GLY A 95 -11.45 -11.45 -13.44
CA GLY A 95 -12.26 -10.71 -12.47
C GLY A 95 -11.95 -11.00 -11.00
N GLU A 96 -11.09 -11.97 -10.71
CA GLU A 96 -10.78 -12.42 -9.35
C GLU A 96 -9.33 -12.13 -8.94
N ARG A 97 -9.10 -11.80 -7.66
CA ARG A 97 -7.76 -11.70 -7.09
C ARG A 97 -7.36 -13.05 -6.51
N ALA A 98 -6.08 -13.41 -6.63
CA ALA A 98 -5.58 -14.60 -5.98
C ALA A 98 -5.72 -14.46 -4.44
N PRO A 99 -6.33 -15.44 -3.75
CA PRO A 99 -6.48 -15.36 -2.30
C PRO A 99 -5.15 -15.61 -1.60
N ILE A 100 -4.98 -15.03 -0.41
CA ILE A 100 -3.90 -15.44 0.49
C ILE A 100 -4.33 -16.75 1.15
N ARG A 101 -3.64 -17.84 0.79
CA ARG A 101 -4.02 -19.20 1.21
C ARG A 101 -3.73 -19.47 2.68
N TRP A 102 -2.59 -18.98 3.18
CA TRP A 102 -2.11 -19.23 4.54
C TRP A 102 -1.35 -18.01 5.06
N ALA A 103 -1.28 -17.86 6.38
CA ALA A 103 -0.37 -16.91 7.01
C ALA A 103 1.09 -17.27 6.68
N ALA A 104 1.97 -16.27 6.70
CA ALA A 104 3.40 -16.50 6.56
C ALA A 104 3.89 -17.47 7.66
N PRO A 105 4.68 -18.50 7.31
CA PRO A 105 5.08 -19.53 8.26
C PRO A 105 6.04 -18.98 9.32
N LEU A 106 6.07 -19.66 10.46
CA LEU A 106 7.14 -19.49 11.45
C LEU A 106 8.44 -20.11 10.94
N LEU A 107 9.55 -19.71 11.54
CA LEU A 107 10.84 -20.35 11.29
C LEU A 107 10.71 -21.85 11.57
N GLY A 108 11.14 -22.67 10.61
CA GLY A 108 11.11 -24.13 10.74
C GLY A 108 9.73 -24.78 10.79
N GLN A 109 8.62 -24.04 10.62
CA GLN A 109 7.25 -24.58 10.73
C GLN A 109 7.00 -25.81 9.86
N HIS A 110 7.69 -25.90 8.71
CA HIS A 110 7.52 -26.99 7.75
C HIS A 110 8.69 -27.98 7.73
N ASN A 111 9.60 -27.94 8.70
CA ASN A 111 10.79 -28.82 8.71
C ASN A 111 10.39 -30.30 8.65
N LYS A 112 9.52 -30.76 9.56
CA LYS A 112 9.06 -32.17 9.58
C LYS A 112 8.37 -32.57 8.27
N LYS A 113 7.52 -31.68 7.74
CA LYS A 113 6.82 -31.93 6.47
C LYS A 113 7.79 -32.08 5.29
N VAL A 114 8.82 -31.24 5.21
CA VAL A 114 9.79 -31.31 4.11
C VAL A 114 10.75 -32.47 4.30
N PHE A 115 11.46 -32.54 5.43
CA PHE A 115 12.52 -33.52 5.63
C PHE A 115 12.00 -34.94 5.82
N CYS A 116 10.95 -35.13 6.61
CA CYS A 116 10.43 -36.48 6.87
C CYS A 116 9.42 -36.90 5.80
N GLU A 117 8.38 -36.10 5.53
CA GLU A 117 7.29 -36.54 4.64
C GLU A 117 7.66 -36.47 3.15
N LEU A 118 8.40 -35.45 2.70
CA LEU A 118 8.76 -35.30 1.28
C LEU A 118 10.12 -35.93 0.93
N LEU A 119 11.10 -35.87 1.84
CA LEU A 119 12.45 -36.39 1.59
C LEU A 119 12.71 -37.76 2.23
N GLY A 120 11.81 -38.26 3.07
CA GLY A 120 11.90 -39.60 3.66
C GLY A 120 12.95 -39.74 4.77
N MET A 121 13.43 -38.63 5.34
CA MET A 121 14.39 -38.66 6.44
C MET A 121 13.74 -39.16 7.73
N SER A 122 14.53 -39.86 8.55
CA SER A 122 14.08 -40.30 9.86
C SER A 122 13.96 -39.14 10.85
N GLU A 123 13.22 -39.33 11.93
CA GLU A 123 13.13 -38.31 12.99
C GLU A 123 14.49 -38.11 13.69
N GLU A 124 15.33 -39.16 13.78
CA GLU A 124 16.69 -39.06 14.30
C GLU A 124 17.58 -38.18 13.43
N GLU A 125 17.48 -38.30 12.10
CA GLU A 125 18.25 -37.45 11.18
C GLU A 125 17.82 -35.98 11.30
N LEU A 126 16.52 -35.72 11.42
CA LEU A 126 16.00 -34.37 11.64
C LEU A 126 16.49 -33.76 12.97
N LEU A 127 16.48 -34.56 14.05
CA LEU A 127 17.00 -34.15 15.35
C LEU A 127 18.49 -33.84 15.29
N LYS A 128 19.26 -34.65 14.56
CA LYS A 128 20.68 -34.39 14.34
C LYS A 128 20.91 -33.06 13.64
N LEU A 129 20.19 -32.76 12.56
CA LEU A 129 20.27 -31.47 11.87
C LEU A 129 19.94 -30.28 12.80
N THR A 130 18.98 -30.47 13.70
CA THR A 130 18.59 -29.44 14.67
C THR A 130 19.67 -29.26 15.75
N SER A 131 20.21 -30.35 16.29
CA SER A 131 21.30 -30.34 17.28
C SER A 131 22.59 -29.73 16.72
N ASP A 132 22.91 -30.05 15.47
CA ASP A 132 24.07 -29.53 14.75
C ASP A 132 23.87 -28.07 14.29
N LYS A 133 22.72 -27.45 14.63
CA LYS A 133 22.32 -26.08 14.28
C LYS A 133 22.29 -25.79 12.78
N ILE A 134 22.05 -26.81 11.95
CA ILE A 134 21.88 -26.67 10.50
C ILE A 134 20.49 -26.12 10.18
N ILE A 135 19.49 -26.49 10.98
CA ILE A 135 18.11 -25.99 10.91
C ILE A 135 17.63 -25.53 12.30
N GLY A 136 16.58 -24.72 12.34
CA GLY A 136 15.99 -24.25 13.60
C GLY A 136 14.50 -23.92 13.49
N VAL A 137 13.87 -23.72 14.65
CA VAL A 137 12.45 -23.35 14.79
C VAL A 137 12.22 -22.04 15.53
N VAL A 138 13.28 -21.49 16.13
CA VAL A 138 13.29 -20.20 16.81
C VAL A 138 14.51 -19.41 16.34
N PRO A 139 14.38 -18.09 16.09
CA PRO A 139 15.54 -17.26 15.76
C PRO A 139 16.53 -17.28 16.93
N GLU A 140 17.81 -17.55 16.67
CA GLU A 140 18.84 -17.30 17.68
C GLU A 140 18.96 -15.77 17.83
N SER A 141 18.60 -15.27 19.01
CA SER A 141 18.74 -13.84 19.31
C SER A 141 20.23 -13.55 19.45
N THR A 142 20.81 -12.83 18.49
CA THR A 142 22.12 -12.21 18.68
C THR A 142 21.91 -11.06 19.67
N VAL A 143 22.34 -11.27 20.92
CA VAL A 143 22.52 -10.17 21.89
C VAL A 143 23.86 -9.53 21.62
#